data_AF-A0A957QX28-F1
#
_entry.id   AF-A0A957QX28-F1
#
_cell.length_a   1.000
_cell.length_b   1.000
_cell.length_c   1.000
_cell.angle_alpha   90.00
_cell.angle_beta   90.00
_cell.angle_gamma   90.00
#
_symmetry.space_group_name_H-M   'P 1'
#
loop_
_entity.id
_entity.type
_entity.pdbx_description
1 polymer ?
#
loop_
_entity_poly.entity_id
_entity_poly.type
_entity_poly.pdbx_seq_one_letter_code
_entity_poly.pdbx_strand_id
1 'polypeptide(L)' 'MKLHALTWGDPAAERSAVLIHGVTSNSQSWIRVGPRLAEQGYYVVAPDLRGHGDSPKADGHY' A
#
# COMPACT_ATOMS: atom_id res chain seq x y z
N MET A 1 -8.38 13.90 -3.25
CA MET A 1 -6.96 13.46 -3.32
C MET A 1 -6.92 11.96 -3.54
N LYS A 2 -6.22 11.47 -4.57
CA LYS A 2 -6.07 10.05 -4.89
C LYS A 2 -4.65 9.60 -4.51
N LEU A 3 -4.53 8.48 -3.79
CA LEU A 3 -3.24 7.88 -3.44
C LEU A 3 -2.87 6.77 -4.43
N HIS A 4 -1.58 6.60 -4.69
CA HIS A 4 -1.04 5.41 -5.33
C HIS A 4 -1.01 4.25 -4.33
N ALA A 5 -1.24 3.03 -4.81
CA ALA A 5 -1.16 1.83 -3.99
C ALA A 5 -0.78 0.62 -4.84
N LEU A 6 0.01 -0.29 -4.25
CA LEU A 6 0.14 -1.66 -4.74
C LEU A 6 -0.96 -2.52 -4.14
N THR A 7 -1.47 -3.46 -4.92
CA THR A 7 -2.47 -4.43 -4.47
C THR A 7 -2.06 -5.85 -4.82
N TRP A 8 -2.44 -6.81 -3.96
CA TRP A 8 -2.24 -8.23 -4.18
C TRP A 8 -3.48 -9.02 -3.72
N GLY A 9 -3.75 -10.15 -4.37
CA GLY A 9 -4.89 -11.01 -4.05
C GLY A 9 -6.18 -10.60 -4.73
N ASP A 10 -7.24 -11.38 -4.47
CA ASP A 10 -8.58 -11.14 -5.01
C ASP A 10 -9.28 -10.01 -4.24
N PRO A 11 -9.72 -8.92 -4.90
CA PRO A 11 -10.53 -7.87 -4.26
C PRO A 11 -11.82 -8.35 -3.59
N ALA A 12 -12.31 -9.54 -3.94
CA ALA A 12 -13.48 -10.17 -3.32
C ALA A 12 -13.14 -11.10 -2.13
N ALA A 13 -11.87 -11.20 -1.72
CA ALA A 13 -11.49 -12.03 -0.59
C ALA A 13 -12.18 -11.59 0.72
N GLU A 14 -12.61 -12.56 1.53
CA GLU A 14 -13.30 -12.30 2.79
C GLU A 14 -12.44 -11.55 3.82
N ARG A 15 -11.10 -11.65 3.70
CA ARG A 15 -10.13 -11.02 4.59
C ARG A 15 -9.35 -9.96 3.85
N SER A 16 -9.05 -8.87 4.54
CA SER A 16 -8.27 -7.76 4.00
C SER A 16 -7.11 -7.39 4.91
N ALA A 17 -6.02 -6.90 4.32
CA ALA A 17 -4.86 -6.36 5.05
C ALA A 17 -4.38 -5.05 4.41
N VAL A 18 -4.04 -4.09 5.26
CA VAL A 18 -3.42 -2.82 4.82
C VAL A 18 -2.00 -2.76 5.35
N LEU A 19 -1.03 -2.58 4.45
CA LEU A 19 0.40 -2.56 4.80
C LEU A 19 0.92 -1.13 4.74
N ILE A 20 1.15 -0.53 5.91
CA ILE A 20 1.65 0.84 6.04
C ILE A 20 3.17 0.85 6.12
N HIS A 21 3.81 1.60 5.24
CA HIS A 21 5.27 1.77 5.24
C HIS A 21 5.74 2.78 6.31
N GLY A 22 7.05 2.76 6.61
CA GLY A 22 7.68 3.74 7.50
C GLY A 22 7.94 5.11 6.85
N VAL A 23 8.38 6.08 7.66
CA VAL A 23 8.50 7.51 7.30
C VAL A 23 9.48 7.84 6.16
N THR A 24 10.44 6.97 5.85
CA THR A 24 11.42 7.19 4.76
C THR A 24 11.24 6.20 3.61
N SER A 25 10.03 5.64 3.46
CA SER A 25 9.79 4.52 2.55
C SER A 25 8.49 4.67 1.74
N ASN A 26 8.12 3.63 1.00
CA ASN A 26 6.89 3.56 0.20
C ASN A 26 6.38 2.11 0.15
N SER A 27 5.30 1.88 -0.61
CA SER A 27 4.64 0.58 -0.79
C SER A 27 5.58 -0.55 -1.26
N GLN A 28 6.69 -0.23 -1.95
CA GLN A 28 7.66 -1.23 -2.44
C GLN A 28 8.36 -2.00 -1.30
N SER A 29 8.34 -1.49 -0.07
CA SER A 29 8.82 -2.25 1.10
C SER A 29 8.11 -3.59 1.27
N TRP A 30 6.89 -3.72 0.73
CA TRP A 30 6.02 -4.85 0.94
C TRP A 30 6.01 -5.88 -0.19
N ILE A 31 6.84 -5.74 -1.23
CA ILE A 31 6.83 -6.68 -2.38
C ILE A 31 7.06 -8.14 -2.01
N ARG A 32 7.67 -8.43 -0.85
CA ARG A 32 7.87 -9.80 -0.35
C ARG A 32 6.78 -10.28 0.62
N VAL A 33 6.03 -9.35 1.23
CA VAL A 33 5.01 -9.66 2.26
C VAL A 33 3.62 -9.67 1.64
N GLY A 34 3.32 -8.72 0.76
CA GLY A 34 2.03 -8.59 0.08
C GLY A 34 1.59 -9.87 -0.62
N PRO A 35 2.42 -10.47 -1.50
CA PRO A 35 2.09 -11.74 -2.14
C PRO A 35 1.87 -12.89 -1.15
N ARG A 36 2.66 -12.97 -0.07
CA ARG A 36 2.52 -14.04 0.93
C ARG A 36 1.23 -13.95 1.74
N LEU A 37 0.77 -12.74 2.04
CA LEU A 37 -0.54 -12.55 2.66
C LEU A 37 -1.68 -12.85 1.67
N ALA A 38 -1.51 -12.47 0.40
CA ALA A 38 -2.46 -12.83 -0.64
C ALA A 38 -2.61 -14.34 -0.83
N GLU A 39 -1.50 -15.09 -0.81
CA GLU A 39 -1.48 -16.57 -0.82
C GLU A 39 -2.24 -17.17 0.38
N GLN A 40 -2.32 -16.45 1.50
CA GLN A 40 -3.11 -16.83 2.66
C GLN A 40 -4.59 -16.41 2.57
N GLY A 41 -5.04 -15.86 1.44
CA GLY A 41 -6.43 -15.50 1.18
C GLY A 41 -6.82 -14.10 1.66
N TYR A 42 -5.87 -13.16 1.71
CA TYR A 42 -6.15 -11.75 1.97
C TYR A 42 -6.20 -10.94 0.67
N TYR A 43 -7.11 -9.97 0.58
CA TYR A 43 -6.92 -8.82 -0.29
C TYR A 43 -5.99 -7.83 0.40
N VAL A 44 -4.84 -7.55 -0.22
CA VAL A 44 -3.79 -6.73 0.39
C VAL A 44 -3.67 -5.41 -0.36
N VAL A 45 -3.68 -4.31 0.38
CA VAL A 45 -3.44 -2.96 -0.15
C VAL A 45 -2.25 -2.32 0.57
N ALA A 46 -1.24 -1.89 -0.17
CA ALA A 46 -0.11 -1.11 0.34
C ALA A 46 -0.12 0.28 -0.31
N PRO A 47 -0.70 1.30 0.36
CA PRO A 47 -0.71 2.65 -0.16
C PRO A 47 0.67 3.31 -0.02
N ASP A 48 1.02 4.15 -0.98
CA ASP A 48 2.00 5.21 -0.74
C ASP A 48 1.29 6.33 0.02
N LEU A 49 1.72 6.60 1.25
CA LEU A 49 1.17 7.72 2.02
C LEU A 49 1.49 9.05 1.33
N ARG A 50 0.73 10.10 1.65
CA ARG A 50 0.98 11.47 1.15
C ARG A 50 2.45 11.81 1.28
N GLY A 51 3.04 12.39 0.24
CA GLY A 51 4.46 12.73 0.28
C GLY A 51 5.42 11.58 -0.04
N HIS A 52 4.96 10.36 -0.27
CA HIS A 52 5.79 9.17 -0.50
C HIS A 52 5.47 8.50 -1.83
N GLY A 53 6.45 7.75 -2.36
CA GLY A 53 6.32 7.00 -3.61
C GLY A 53 5.69 7.84 -4.74
N ASP A 54 4.68 7.25 -5.37
CA ASP A 54 3.96 7.87 -6.50
C ASP A 54 2.67 8.59 -6.06
N SER A 55 2.45 8.73 -4.75
CA SER A 55 1.34 9.52 -4.22
C SER A 55 1.63 11.03 -4.29
N PRO A 56 0.59 11.87 -4.45
CA PRO A 56 0.76 13.32 -4.46
C PRO A 56 1.51 13.82 -3.23
N LYS A 57 2.44 14.75 -3.46
CA LYS A 57 3.04 15.55 -2.39
C LYS A 57 1.98 16.55 -1.89
N ALA A 58 2.08 16.96 -0.62
CA ALA A 58 1.22 18.03 -0.13
C ALA A 58 1.49 19.30 -0.94
N ASP A 59 0.43 20.02 -1.32
CA ASP A 59 0.58 21.38 -1.86
C ASP A 59 1.25 22.23 -0.77
N GLY A 60 2.44 22.74 -1.08
CA GLY A 60 3.34 23.28 -0.08
C GLY A 60 2.86 24.61 0.48
N HIS A 61 2.43 24.59 1.74
CA HIS A 61 2.64 25.66 2.71
C HIS A 61 2.86 24.99 4.08
N TYR A 62 4.12 24.98 4.52
CA TYR A 62 4.45 24.93 5.95
C TYR A 62 4.64 26.37 6.42
#